data_AF-A0A7C8ZTD8-F1
#
_entry.id   AF-A0A7C8ZTD8-F1
#
_cell.length_a   1.000
_cell.length_b   1.000
_cell.length_c   1.000
_cell.angle_alpha   90.00
_cell.angle_beta   90.00
_cell.angle_gamma   90.00
#
_symmetry.space_group_name_H-M   'P 1'
#
loop_
_entity.id
_entity.type
_entity.pdbx_description
1 polymer ?
#
loop_
_entity_poly.entity_id
_entity_poly.type
_entity_poly.pdbx_seq_one_letter_code
_entity_poly.pdbx_strand_id
1 'polypeptide(L)'
;WKRLTDHLRPKDLRRAPEELFVTPKVDTFQEYTTLRSWVSQWTRYCHWYFTVALDPWVKLSDLFDGPVCTVTWQATLKDETLLRFGLLWRSYDLVRRLGFGYRPPILAAEPSGERSSGWLLGGRA
;
A
#
# COMPACT_ATOMS: atom_id res chain seq x y z
N TRP A 1 -9.35 -12.43 0.24
CA TRP A 1 -9.01 -11.24 -0.54
C TRP A 1 -8.72 -10.01 0.32
N LYS A 2 -9.68 -9.46 1.10
CA LYS A 2 -9.45 -8.29 1.99
C LYS A 2 -8.16 -8.35 2.83
N ARG A 3 -7.87 -9.50 3.45
CA ARG A 3 -6.63 -9.68 4.24
C ARG A 3 -5.33 -9.55 3.43
N LEU A 4 -5.34 -9.85 2.12
CA LEU A 4 -4.17 -9.69 1.24
C LEU A 4 -3.99 -8.24 0.81
N THR A 5 -5.09 -7.58 0.44
CA THR A 5 -5.09 -6.15 0.09
C THR A 5 -4.69 -5.28 1.27
N ASP A 6 -5.04 -5.66 2.50
CA ASP A 6 -4.62 -4.95 3.72
C ASP A 6 -3.09 -4.89 3.87
N HIS A 7 -2.36 -5.91 3.41
CA HIS A 7 -0.89 -5.91 3.44
C HIS A 7 -0.26 -5.02 2.36
N LEU A 8 -0.96 -4.84 1.24
CA LEU A 8 -0.54 -4.01 0.12
C LEU A 8 -0.99 -2.56 0.26
N ARG A 9 -1.78 -2.24 1.30
CA ARG A 9 -2.31 -0.91 1.53
C ARG A 9 -1.18 0.13 1.57
N PRO A 10 -1.30 1.25 0.83
CA PRO A 10 -0.32 2.31 0.86
C PRO A 10 -0.11 2.81 2.29
N LYS A 11 1.16 2.99 2.66
CA LYS A 11 1.55 3.55 3.96
C LYS A 11 1.91 5.01 3.79
N ASP A 12 1.74 5.79 4.86
CA ASP A 12 2.08 7.21 4.84
C ASP A 12 3.59 7.42 4.68
N LEU A 13 3.95 8.41 3.88
CA LEU A 13 5.33 8.84 3.71
C LEU A 13 5.85 9.44 5.03
N ARG A 14 6.96 8.91 5.52
CA ARG A 14 7.65 9.41 6.72
C ARG A 14 8.95 10.10 6.33
N ARG A 15 8.96 11.43 6.49
CA ARG A 15 10.15 12.25 6.33
C ARG A 15 11.18 11.97 7.42
N ALA A 16 12.43 12.31 7.14
CA ALA A 16 13.47 12.32 8.16
C ALA A 16 13.09 13.34 9.25
N PRO A 17 13.30 13.00 10.54
CA PRO A 17 13.15 13.96 11.63
C PRO A 17 14.05 15.17 11.42
N GLU A 18 13.55 16.37 11.76
CA GLU A 18 14.28 17.62 11.58
C GLU A 18 15.58 17.67 12.41
N GLU A 19 15.63 16.93 13.52
CA GLU A 19 16.80 16.88 14.40
C GLU A 19 18.03 16.22 13.77
N LEU A 20 17.85 15.48 12.67
CA LEU A 20 18.96 14.87 11.93
C LEU A 20 19.69 15.86 11.02
N PHE A 21 19.12 17.05 10.79
CA PHE A 21 19.71 18.06 9.93
C PHE A 21 20.56 19.04 10.73
N VAL A 22 21.88 18.99 10.51
CA VAL A 22 22.85 19.89 11.14
C VAL A 22 22.68 21.34 10.67
N THR A 23 22.05 21.57 9.51
CA THR A 23 21.90 22.90 8.93
C THR A 23 20.55 23.05 8.22
N PRO A 24 19.82 24.15 8.42
CA PRO A 24 18.47 24.34 7.86
C PRO A 24 18.43 24.35 6.32
N LYS A 25 19.55 24.70 5.66
CA LYS A 25 19.64 24.66 4.18
C LYS A 25 19.64 23.24 3.60
N VAL A 26 20.01 22.24 4.39
CA VAL A 26 20.06 20.82 3.95
C VAL A 26 18.66 20.23 3.90
N ASP A 27 17.78 20.62 4.82
CA ASP A 27 16.37 20.22 4.82
C ASP A 27 15.67 20.67 3.53
N THR A 28 15.79 21.96 3.19
CA THR A 28 15.21 22.52 1.97
C THR A 28 15.74 21.81 0.71
N PHE A 29 17.03 21.46 0.66
CA PHE A 29 17.61 20.72 -0.45
C PHE A 29 17.06 19.29 -0.57
N GLN A 30 16.82 18.61 0.57
CA GLN A 30 16.23 17.27 0.59
C GLN A 30 14.79 17.27 0.10
N GLU A 31 14.01 18.31 0.40
CA GLU A 31 12.65 18.47 -0.12
C GLU A 31 12.64 18.53 -1.66
N TYR A 32 13.51 19.34 -2.26
CA TYR A 32 13.54 19.51 -3.72
C TYR A 32 14.09 18.29 -4.47
N THR A 33 15.06 17.58 -3.89
CA THR A 33 15.78 16.49 -4.58
C THR A 33 15.17 15.11 -4.33
N THR A 34 14.80 14.82 -3.08
CA THR A 34 14.43 13.46 -2.66
C THR A 34 12.93 13.32 -2.45
N LEU A 35 12.31 14.28 -1.77
CA LEU A 35 10.89 14.21 -1.43
C LEU A 35 10.01 14.20 -2.67
N ARG A 36 10.32 15.02 -3.69
CA ARG A 36 9.59 15.02 -4.96
C ARG A 36 9.58 13.65 -5.64
N SER A 37 10.72 12.96 -5.67
CA SER A 37 10.84 11.62 -6.26
C SER A 37 10.03 10.60 -5.46
N TRP A 38 10.09 10.66 -4.13
CA TRP A 38 9.30 9.78 -3.26
C TRP A 38 7.79 10.00 -3.40
N VAL A 39 7.34 11.25 -3.44
CA VAL A 39 5.93 11.57 -3.66
C VAL A 39 5.47 11.00 -5.00
N SER A 40 6.26 11.15 -6.06
CA SER A 40 5.92 10.57 -7.37
C SER A 40 5.79 9.04 -7.32
N GLN A 41 6.74 8.34 -6.69
CA GLN A 41 6.69 6.89 -6.51
C GLN A 41 5.49 6.46 -5.67
N TRP A 42 5.21 7.19 -4.59
CA TRP A 42 4.08 6.93 -3.71
C TRP A 42 2.75 7.14 -4.42
N THR A 43 2.59 8.22 -5.19
CA THR A 43 1.38 8.45 -5.97
C THR A 43 1.18 7.35 -7.02
N ARG A 44 2.25 6.88 -7.68
CA ARG A 44 2.18 5.73 -8.59
C ARG A 44 1.74 4.46 -7.87
N TYR A 45 2.23 4.23 -6.67
CA TYR A 45 1.83 3.10 -5.83
C TYR A 45 0.37 3.18 -5.41
N CYS A 46 -0.10 4.35 -4.96
CA CYS A 46 -1.50 4.60 -4.63
C CYS A 46 -2.39 4.36 -5.84
N HIS A 47 -2.03 4.90 -7.00
CA HIS A 47 -2.76 4.68 -8.25
C HIS A 47 -2.88 3.18 -8.57
N TRP A 48 -1.76 2.45 -8.56
CA TRP A 48 -1.76 1.00 -8.77
C TRP A 48 -2.62 0.25 -7.74
N TYR A 49 -2.55 0.63 -6.47
CA TYR A 49 -3.35 -0.02 -5.42
C TYR A 49 -4.85 0.09 -5.68
N PHE A 50 -5.32 1.29 -6.04
CA PHE A 50 -6.75 1.53 -6.28
C PHE A 50 -7.24 1.00 -7.63
N THR A 51 -6.38 0.97 -8.65
CA THR A 51 -6.77 0.54 -10.01
C THR A 51 -6.56 -0.95 -10.26
N VAL A 52 -5.56 -1.56 -9.62
CA VAL A 52 -5.15 -2.96 -9.85
C VAL A 52 -5.36 -3.80 -8.60
N ALA A 53 -4.77 -3.44 -7.46
CA ALA A 53 -4.78 -4.32 -6.28
C ALA A 53 -6.18 -4.52 -5.67
N LEU A 54 -7.06 -3.53 -5.79
CA LEU A 54 -8.45 -3.62 -5.33
C LEU A 54 -9.41 -4.26 -6.35
N ASP A 55 -8.98 -4.48 -7.59
CA ASP A 55 -9.82 -5.14 -8.60
C ASP A 55 -10.10 -6.60 -8.17
N PRO A 56 -11.37 -7.01 -8.02
CA PRO A 56 -11.71 -8.39 -7.70
C PRO A 56 -11.23 -9.42 -8.72
N TRP A 57 -10.97 -9.00 -9.96
CA TRP A 57 -10.59 -9.86 -11.08
C TRP A 57 -9.13 -9.70 -11.47
N VAL A 58 -8.32 -9.08 -10.62
CA VAL A 58 -6.91 -8.84 -10.89
C VAL A 58 -6.17 -10.15 -11.16
N LYS A 59 -5.34 -10.15 -12.21
CA LYS A 59 -4.44 -11.27 -12.47
C LYS A 59 -3.33 -11.25 -11.43
N LEU A 60 -2.92 -12.44 -11.01
CA LEU A 60 -1.87 -12.59 -10.02
C LEU A 60 -0.53 -11.99 -10.50
N SER A 61 -0.26 -12.03 -11.80
CA SER A 61 0.89 -11.35 -12.43
C SER A 61 0.86 -9.84 -12.17
N ASP A 62 -0.27 -9.21 -12.43
CA ASP A 62 -0.43 -7.75 -12.38
C ASP A 62 -0.43 -7.24 -10.93
N LEU A 63 -0.87 -8.10 -10.00
CA LEU A 63 -0.77 -7.88 -8.56
C LEU A 63 0.68 -7.94 -8.05
N PHE A 64 1.51 -8.81 -8.62
CA PHE A 64 2.92 -8.96 -8.19
C PHE A 64 3.91 -8.08 -8.96
N ASP A 65 3.49 -7.50 -10.08
CA ASP A 65 4.25 -6.51 -10.86
C ASP A 65 3.97 -5.06 -10.41
N GLY A 66 3.42 -4.89 -9.21
CA GLY A 66 3.19 -3.57 -8.63
C GLY A 66 4.48 -2.74 -8.51
N PRO A 67 4.37 -1.39 -8.55
CA PRO A 67 5.52 -0.52 -8.34
C PRO A 67 6.10 -0.71 -6.94
N VAL A 68 7.42 -0.52 -6.79
CA VAL A 68 8.07 -0.44 -5.49
C VAL A 68 8.01 1.00 -4.99
N CYS A 69 7.70 1.19 -3.70
CA CYS A 69 7.66 2.51 -3.08
C CYS A 69 8.35 2.50 -1.72
N THR A 70 9.39 3.32 -1.59
CA THR A 70 10.03 3.60 -0.30
C THR A 70 9.19 4.62 0.48
N VAL A 71 8.65 4.19 1.62
CA VAL A 71 7.79 5.04 2.47
C VAL A 71 8.50 5.66 3.67
N THR A 72 9.71 5.20 3.97
CA THR A 72 10.50 5.66 5.12
C THR A 72 11.88 6.11 4.68
N TRP A 73 12.38 7.17 5.31
CA TRP A 73 13.75 7.65 5.10
C TRP A 73 14.83 6.71 5.59
N GLN A 74 14.53 5.91 6.60
CA GLN A 74 15.45 4.92 7.11
C GLN A 74 15.63 3.81 6.08
N ALA A 75 16.87 3.58 5.66
CA ALA A 75 17.22 2.42 4.85
C ALA A 75 16.84 1.15 5.61
N THR A 76 16.03 0.30 5.00
CA THR A 76 15.68 -1.00 5.56
C THR A 76 16.21 -2.10 4.66
N LEU A 77 16.74 -3.18 5.26
CA LEU A 77 17.17 -4.39 4.56
C LEU A 77 15.95 -5.24 4.15
N LYS A 78 15.02 -4.63 3.42
CA LYS A 78 13.84 -5.33 2.89
C LYS A 78 14.09 -5.71 1.45
N ASP A 79 14.06 -7.01 1.19
CA ASP A 79 13.99 -7.53 -0.16
C ASP A 79 12.52 -7.56 -0.61
N GLU A 80 12.19 -6.70 -1.59
CA GLU A 80 10.86 -6.61 -2.18
C GLU A 80 10.45 -7.91 -2.88
N THR A 81 11.41 -8.65 -3.45
CA THR A 81 11.16 -9.96 -4.06
C THR A 81 10.70 -10.96 -3.01
N LEU A 82 11.38 -10.97 -1.85
CA LEU A 82 11.03 -11.85 -0.75
C LEU A 82 9.66 -11.51 -0.16
N LEU A 83 9.31 -10.22 -0.05
CA LEU A 83 7.99 -9.77 0.38
C LEU A 83 6.89 -10.24 -0.59
N ARG A 84 7.11 -10.09 -1.91
CA ARG A 84 6.19 -10.58 -2.95
C ARG A 84 6.02 -12.10 -2.89
N PHE A 85 7.11 -12.83 -2.72
CA PHE A 85 7.07 -14.28 -2.56
C PHE A 85 6.28 -14.71 -1.32
N GLY A 86 6.45 -14.01 -0.19
CA GLY A 86 5.65 -14.27 1.01
C GLY A 86 4.15 -14.01 0.82
N LEU A 87 3.79 -12.99 0.03
CA LEU A 87 2.40 -12.72 -0.33
C LEU A 87 1.82 -13.80 -1.26
N LEU A 88 2.61 -14.33 -2.20
CA LEU A 88 2.20 -15.44 -3.07
C LEU A 88 1.80 -16.67 -2.25
N TRP A 89 2.61 -17.05 -1.25
CA TRP A 89 2.28 -18.15 -0.36
C TRP A 89 1.01 -17.92 0.44
N ARG A 90 0.77 -16.69 0.90
CA ARG A 90 -0.49 -16.34 1.59
C ARG A 90 -1.70 -16.45 0.67
N SER A 91 -1.56 -16.09 -0.60
CA SER A 91 -2.61 -16.28 -1.61
C SER A 91 -2.90 -17.75 -1.82
N TYR A 92 -1.86 -18.59 -1.92
CA TYR A 92 -2.01 -20.04 -1.99
C TYR A 92 -2.73 -20.62 -0.76
N ASP A 93 -2.30 -20.25 0.44
CA ASP A 93 -2.94 -20.69 1.69
C ASP A 93 -4.41 -20.27 1.78
N LEU A 94 -4.74 -19.09 1.25
CA LEU A 94 -6.11 -18.59 1.21
C LEU A 94 -6.99 -19.46 0.30
N VAL A 95 -6.50 -19.82 -0.89
CA VAL A 95 -7.18 -20.74 -1.81
C VAL A 95 -7.30 -22.13 -1.21
N ARG A 96 -6.24 -22.64 -0.58
CA ARG A 96 -6.25 -23.95 0.10
C ARG A 96 -7.32 -24.02 1.20
N ARG A 97 -7.49 -22.94 1.98
CA ARG A 97 -8.47 -22.90 3.08
C ARG A 97 -9.92 -22.73 2.61
N LEU A 98 -10.14 -21.93 1.57
CA LEU A 98 -11.49 -21.56 1.12
C LEU A 98 -12.01 -22.43 -0.04
N GLY A 99 -11.12 -23.18 -0.70
CA GLY A 99 -11.42 -24.02 -1.85
C GLY A 99 -11.51 -23.23 -3.17
N PHE A 100 -11.43 -23.95 -4.29
CA PHE A 100 -11.46 -23.37 -5.65
C PHE A 100 -12.78 -22.67 -6.02
N GLY A 101 -13.86 -22.97 -5.30
CA GLY A 101 -15.17 -22.33 -5.50
C GLY A 101 -15.34 -20.99 -4.79
N TYR A 102 -14.37 -20.58 -3.97
CA TYR A 102 -14.46 -19.33 -3.24
C TYR A 102 -14.49 -18.12 -4.17
N ARG A 103 -15.50 -17.28 -4.01
CA ARG A 103 -15.56 -15.95 -4.62
C ARG A 103 -15.57 -14.90 -3.51
N PRO A 104 -14.76 -13.83 -3.61
CA PRO A 104 -14.85 -12.73 -2.68
C PRO A 104 -16.30 -12.19 -2.67
N PRO A 105 -16.88 -11.86 -1.51
CA PRO A 105 -18.18 -11.20 -1.46
C PRO A 105 -18.00 -9.78 -2.01
N ILE A 106 -18.27 -9.59 -3.30
CA ILE A 106 -18.10 -8.30 -4.00
C ILE A 106 -19.32 -7.40 -3.75
N LEU A 107 -20.45 -7.96 -3.33
CA LEU A 107 -21.63 -7.25 -2.84
C LEU A 107 -22.21 -8.02 -1.66
N ALA A 108 -21.90 -7.60 -0.43
CA ALA A 108 -22.81 -7.91 0.66
C ALA A 108 -24.09 -7.11 0.37
N ALA A 109 -25.25 -7.75 0.35
CA ALA A 109 -26.50 -7.02 0.47
C ALA A 109 -26.40 -6.23 1.79
N GLU A 110 -26.24 -4.91 1.71
CA GLU A 110 -26.27 -4.03 2.86
C GLU A 110 -27.55 -4.29 3.67
N PRO A 111 -27.50 -4.70 4.95
CA PRO A 111 -28.54 -4.29 5.85
C PRO A 111 -28.22 -2.82 6.18
N SER A 112 -28.89 -1.91 5.47
CA SER A 112 -29.18 -0.53 5.86
C SER A 112 -28.45 -0.06 7.12
N GLY A 113 -27.29 0.55 6.96
CA GLY A 113 -26.53 1.09 8.09
C GLY A 113 -25.32 1.86 7.62
N GLU A 114 -25.52 3.17 7.42
CA GLU A 114 -24.50 4.14 7.08
C GLU A 114 -23.17 3.86 7.79
N ARG A 115 -22.14 3.54 7.02
CA ARG A 115 -20.76 3.77 7.42
C ARG A 115 -20.15 4.72 6.42
N SER A 116 -20.48 6.00 6.59
CA SER A 116 -19.63 7.09 6.12
C SER A 116 -18.23 6.85 6.67
N SER A 117 -17.35 6.32 5.83
CA SER A 117 -15.98 6.05 6.19
C SER A 117 -15.25 7.39 6.34
N GLY A 118 -14.99 7.79 7.59
CA GLY A 118 -14.43 9.08 8.00
C GLY A 118 -13.03 9.45 7.50
N TRP A 119 -12.52 8.79 6.44
CA TRP A 119 -11.28 9.19 5.78
C TRP A 119 -11.48 10.31 4.75
N LEU A 120 -12.71 10.55 4.30
CA LEU A 120 -13.03 11.63 3.34
C LEU A 120 -13.11 13.03 3.98
N LEU A 121 -13.15 13.15 5.32
CA LEU A 121 -13.33 14.44 6.01
C LEU A 121 -12.36 14.69 7.16
N GLY A 122 -11.16 14.10 7.15
CA GLY A 122 -10.07 14.51 8.04
C GLY A 122 -10.44 14.65 9.53
N GLY A 123 -10.87 13.56 10.17
CA GLY A 123 -11.16 13.56 11.62
C GLY A 123 -9.99 13.01 12.44
N ARG A 124 -9.35 13.87 13.23
CA ARG A 124 -8.58 13.47 14.43
C ARG A 124 -9.55 12.96 15.51
N ALA A 125 -9.08 11.94 16.25
CA ALA A 125 -9.47 11.46 17.59
C ALA A 125 -10.93 11.60 18.02
#